data_AF-A0A6I9PE97-F1
#
_entry.id   AF-A0A6I9PE97-F1
#
_cell.length_a   1.000
_cell.length_b   1.000
_cell.length_c   1.000
_cell.angle_alpha   90.00
_cell.angle_beta   90.00
_cell.angle_gamma   90.00
#
_symmetry.space_group_name_H-M   'P 1'
#
loop_
_entity.id
_entity.type
_entity.pdbx_description
1 polymer ?
#
loop_
_entity_poly.entity_id
_entity_poly.type
_entity_poly.pdbx_seq_one_letter_code
_entity_poly.pdbx_strand_id
1 'polypeptide(L)'
;MLRDLGPWVCHIRWLIWVMACVGSMYVFLFHERYKLIELLGYVSMGVVPALVILSMGERSGVCELAVGGVFYTVGVIFFKSDGLVPFAHAIWHLFVAAGACVHYYAIWRYLYLPGPPLKTSR
;
A
#
# COMPACT_ATOMS: atom_id res chain seq x y z
N MET A 1 -7.11 11.42 13.44
CA MET A 1 -7.35 10.40 12.38
C MET A 1 -6.22 9.38 12.14
N LEU A 2 -4.92 9.74 12.17
CA LEU A 2 -3.82 8.75 12.36
C LEU A 2 -2.88 9.13 13.53
N ARG A 3 -2.93 10.38 13.98
CA ARG A 3 -2.11 10.89 15.10
C ARG A 3 -2.59 10.43 16.48
N ASP A 4 -3.87 10.11 16.62
CA ASP A 4 -4.49 9.69 17.89
C ASP A 4 -4.25 8.21 18.23
N LEU A 5 -3.74 7.44 17.27
CA LEU A 5 -3.36 6.02 17.40
C LEU A 5 -1.88 5.85 17.81
N GLY A 6 -1.33 6.81 18.56
CA GLY A 6 0.10 6.98 18.84
C GLY A 6 0.95 5.70 18.98
N PRO A 7 0.56 4.71 19.80
CA PRO A 7 1.28 3.44 19.90
C PRO A 7 1.22 2.58 18.63
N TRP A 8 0.03 2.44 18.04
CA TRP A 8 -0.22 1.58 16.87
C TRP A 8 0.55 2.04 15.63
N VAL A 9 0.69 3.34 15.41
CA VAL A 9 1.45 3.88 14.27
C VAL A 9 2.94 3.54 14.40
N CYS A 10 3.49 3.63 15.61
CA CYS A 10 4.88 3.24 15.88
C CYS A 10 5.09 1.73 15.64
N HIS A 11 4.17 0.88 16.10
CA HIS A 11 4.25 -0.57 15.88
C HIS A 11 4.19 -0.94 14.40
N ILE A 12 3.25 -0.36 13.64
CA ILE A 12 3.11 -0.63 12.20
C ILE A 12 4.33 -0.17 11.42
N ARG A 13 4.89 1.00 11.76
CA ARG A 13 6.13 1.48 11.13
C ARG A 13 7.27 0.49 11.31
N TRP A 14 7.53 0.06 12.55
CA TRP A 14 8.59 -0.92 12.82
C TRP A 14 8.31 -2.27 12.15
N LEU A 15 7.06 -2.71 12.14
CA LEU A 15 6.64 -3.95 11.48
C LEU A 15 6.93 -3.91 9.98
N ILE A 16 6.61 -2.82 9.28
CA ILE A 16 6.91 -2.64 7.85
C ILE A 16 8.42 -2.69 7.60
N TRP A 17 9.22 -2.01 8.43
CA TRP A 17 10.68 -2.04 8.30
C TRP A 17 11.27 -3.43 8.53
N VAL A 18 10.79 -4.16 9.53
CA VAL A 18 11.22 -5.54 9.79
C VAL A 18 10.83 -6.45 8.63
N MET A 19 9.60 -6.35 8.13
CA MET A 19 9.19 -7.11 6.93
C MET A 19 10.07 -6.76 5.74
N ALA A 20 10.47 -5.49 5.56
CA ALA A 20 11.32 -5.06 4.45
C ALA A 20 12.72 -5.66 4.57
N CYS A 21 13.34 -5.61 5.75
CA CYS A 21 14.65 -6.23 5.99
C CYS A 21 14.62 -7.75 5.76
N VAL A 22 13.58 -8.44 6.26
CA VAL A 22 13.40 -9.88 6.07
C VAL A 22 13.21 -10.22 4.59
N GLY A 23 12.36 -9.47 3.89
CA GLY A 23 12.13 -9.64 2.46
C GLY A 23 13.40 -9.41 1.63
N SER A 24 14.16 -8.36 1.92
CA SER A 24 15.45 -8.10 1.28
C SER A 24 16.45 -9.22 1.54
N MET A 25 16.64 -9.63 2.79
CA MET A 25 17.53 -10.75 3.13
C MET A 25 17.14 -12.04 2.41
N TYR A 26 15.83 -12.32 2.31
CA TYR A 26 15.32 -13.49 1.60
C TYR A 26 15.70 -13.46 0.11
N VAL A 27 15.47 -12.35 -0.58
CA VAL A 27 15.82 -12.19 -2.01
C VAL A 27 17.32 -12.38 -2.22
N PHE A 28 18.16 -11.80 -1.36
CA PHE A 28 19.62 -11.94 -1.45
C PHE A 28 20.11 -13.37 -1.24
N LEU A 29 19.54 -14.10 -0.28
CA LEU A 29 20.00 -15.44 0.09
C LEU A 29 19.46 -16.55 -0.82
N PHE A 30 18.22 -16.42 -1.29
CA PHE A 30 17.51 -17.53 -1.94
C PHE A 30 17.28 -17.36 -3.45
N HIS A 31 17.71 -16.24 -4.06
CA HIS A 31 17.82 -16.04 -5.51
C HIS A 31 16.70 -16.73 -6.32
N GLU A 32 15.45 -16.35 -6.08
CA GLU A 32 14.23 -16.86 -6.74
C GLU A 32 13.96 -18.37 -6.67
N ARG A 33 14.61 -19.15 -5.79
CA ARG A 33 14.34 -20.60 -5.71
C ARG A 33 12.90 -20.96 -5.41
N TYR A 34 12.18 -20.14 -4.64
CA TYR A 34 10.79 -20.43 -4.23
C TYR A 34 9.84 -19.28 -4.60
N LYS A 35 9.35 -19.30 -5.85
CA LYS A 35 8.36 -18.35 -6.37
C LYS A 35 7.10 -18.18 -5.50
N LEU A 36 6.71 -19.20 -4.73
CA LEU A 36 5.56 -19.13 -3.81
C LEU A 36 5.86 -18.24 -2.59
N ILE A 37 7.05 -18.34 -2.01
CA ILE A 37 7.44 -17.55 -0.83
C ILE A 37 7.59 -16.08 -1.23
N GLU A 38 8.13 -15.83 -2.41
CA GLU A 38 8.22 -14.48 -2.97
C GLU A 38 6.84 -13.85 -3.18
N LEU A 39 5.89 -14.60 -3.76
CA LEU A 39 4.50 -14.16 -3.91
C LEU A 39 3.86 -13.86 -2.54
N LEU A 40 4.06 -14.73 -1.53
CA LEU A 40 3.55 -14.51 -0.17
C LEU A 40 4.18 -13.28 0.48
N GLY A 41 5.48 -13.04 0.28
CA GLY A 41 6.17 -11.83 0.73
C GLY A 41 5.57 -10.57 0.10
N TYR A 42 5.29 -10.62 -1.20
CA TYR A 42 4.71 -9.48 -1.92
C TYR A 42 3.27 -9.18 -1.46
N VAL A 43 2.43 -10.20 -1.33
CA VAL A 43 1.04 -10.04 -0.86
C VAL A 43 0.99 -9.61 0.60
N SER A 44 1.82 -10.20 1.46
CA SER A 44 1.85 -9.82 2.88
C SER A 44 2.25 -8.37 3.08
N MET A 45 3.20 -7.86 2.30
CA MET A 45 3.60 -6.45 2.31
C MET A 45 2.48 -5.47 1.98
N GLY A 46 1.54 -5.86 1.11
CA GLY A 46 0.36 -5.04 0.82
C GLY A 46 -0.76 -5.18 1.86
N VAL A 47 -1.04 -6.40 2.30
CA VAL A 47 -2.22 -6.71 3.13
C VAL A 47 -2.00 -6.33 4.59
N VAL A 48 -0.82 -6.60 5.16
CA VAL A 48 -0.59 -6.39 6.60
C VAL A 48 -0.73 -4.92 7.01
N PRO A 49 -0.16 -3.94 6.28
CA PRO A 49 -0.40 -2.53 6.58
C PRO A 49 -1.85 -2.10 6.34
N ALA A 50 -2.54 -2.72 5.37
CA ALA A 50 -3.94 -2.41 5.07
C ALA A 50 -4.91 -2.82 6.19
N LEU A 51 -4.55 -3.80 7.04
CA LEU A 51 -5.38 -4.22 8.18
C LEU A 51 -5.65 -3.09 9.20
N VAL A 52 -4.81 -2.05 9.22
CA VAL A 52 -5.03 -0.85 10.05
C VAL A 52 -6.37 -0.17 9.74
N ILE A 53 -6.89 -0.32 8.52
CA ILE A 53 -8.21 0.21 8.14
C ILE A 53 -9.32 -0.34 9.06
N LEU A 54 -9.19 -1.57 9.55
CA LEU A 54 -10.19 -2.21 10.42
C LEU A 54 -10.29 -1.56 11.81
N SER A 55 -9.22 -0.90 12.27
CA SER A 55 -9.18 -0.21 13.56
C SER A 55 -9.47 1.30 13.46
N MET A 56 -9.74 1.81 12.25
CA MET A 56 -10.08 3.23 12.04
C MET A 56 -11.56 3.50 12.32
N GLY A 57 -11.85 4.39 13.27
CA GLY A 57 -13.21 4.84 13.58
C GLY A 57 -13.81 5.77 12.53
N GLU A 58 -12.97 6.55 11.83
CA GLU A 58 -13.36 7.39 10.70
C GLU A 58 -12.91 6.70 9.41
N ARG A 59 -13.85 6.46 8.49
CA ARG A 59 -13.58 5.74 7.22
C ARG A 59 -13.31 6.67 6.03
N SER A 60 -13.09 7.96 6.28
CA SER A 60 -12.73 8.90 5.23
C SER A 60 -11.35 8.50 4.65
N GLY A 61 -11.21 8.48 3.32
CA GLY A 61 -9.99 8.00 2.64
C GLY A 61 -9.86 6.48 2.45
N VAL A 62 -10.71 5.67 3.08
CA VAL A 62 -10.68 4.20 2.89
C VAL A 62 -11.06 3.81 1.46
N CYS A 63 -11.99 4.54 0.84
CA CYS A 63 -12.38 4.30 -0.55
C CYS A 63 -11.19 4.51 -1.50
N GLU A 64 -10.47 5.63 -1.35
CA GLU A 64 -9.30 5.94 -2.15
C GLU A 64 -8.16 4.94 -1.90
N LEU A 65 -7.95 4.51 -0.65
CA LEU A 65 -7.02 3.42 -0.34
C LEU A 65 -7.43 2.09 -1.01
N ALA A 66 -8.72 1.75 -1.00
CA ALA A 66 -9.20 0.53 -1.65
C ALA A 66 -8.98 0.58 -3.17
N VAL A 67 -9.30 1.72 -3.80
CA VAL A 67 -9.08 1.94 -5.24
C VAL A 67 -7.60 1.80 -5.61
N GLY A 68 -6.69 2.43 -4.84
CA GLY A 68 -5.25 2.25 -5.06
C GLY A 68 -4.79 0.80 -4.89
N GLY A 69 -5.34 0.07 -3.92
CA GLY A 69 -5.09 -1.37 -3.72
C GLY A 69 -5.55 -2.25 -4.89
N VAL A 70 -6.67 -1.89 -5.55
CA VAL A 70 -7.12 -2.57 -6.77
C VAL A 70 -6.13 -2.34 -7.91
N PHE A 71 -5.64 -1.10 -8.11
CA PHE A 71 -4.61 -0.81 -9.12
C PHE A 71 -3.34 -1.65 -8.89
N TYR A 72 -2.88 -1.79 -7.64
CA TYR A 72 -1.74 -2.66 -7.33
C TYR A 72 -2.03 -4.13 -7.65
N THR A 73 -3.20 -4.63 -7.26
CA THR A 73 -3.59 -6.04 -7.47
C THR A 73 -3.66 -6.37 -8.97
N VAL A 74 -4.26 -5.48 -9.77
CA VAL A 74 -4.31 -5.62 -11.23
C VAL A 74 -2.91 -5.53 -11.83
N GLY A 75 -2.06 -4.63 -11.33
CA GLY A 75 -0.66 -4.52 -11.72
C GLY A 75 0.10 -5.85 -11.56
N VAL A 76 -0.09 -6.56 -10.43
CA VAL A 76 0.57 -7.86 -10.20
C VAL A 76 0.25 -8.90 -11.28
N ILE A 77 -0.95 -8.86 -11.87
CA ILE A 77 -1.32 -9.76 -12.99
C ILE A 77 -0.43 -9.48 -14.21
N PHE A 78 -0.19 -8.20 -14.54
CA PHE A 78 0.69 -7.80 -15.63
C PHE A 78 2.16 -8.09 -15.33
N PHE A 79 2.59 -7.90 -14.08
CA PHE A 79 3.93 -8.30 -13.64
C PHE A 79 4.19 -9.80 -13.86
N LYS A 80 3.24 -10.65 -13.48
CA LYS A 80 3.37 -12.11 -13.70
C LYS A 80 3.26 -12.50 -15.18
N SER A 81 2.62 -11.66 -16.00
CA SER A 81 2.51 -11.84 -17.44
C SER A 81 3.72 -11.29 -18.22
N ASP A 82 4.74 -10.81 -17.51
CA ASP A 82 5.97 -10.31 -18.12
C ASP A 82 6.69 -11.44 -18.87
N GLY A 83 7.02 -11.17 -20.14
CA GLY A 83 7.52 -12.16 -21.10
C GLY A 83 6.45 -12.91 -21.91
N LEU A 84 5.15 -12.82 -21.55
CA LEU A 84 4.04 -13.36 -22.36
C LEU A 84 3.37 -12.30 -23.23
N VAL A 85 3.18 -11.10 -22.69
CA VAL A 85 2.55 -9.96 -23.38
C VAL A 85 3.63 -8.91 -23.68
N PRO A 86 3.72 -8.40 -24.93
CA PRO A 86 4.68 -7.35 -25.25
C PRO A 86 4.40 -6.11 -24.39
N PHE A 87 5.45 -5.53 -23.80
CA PHE A 87 5.37 -4.35 -22.91
C PHE A 87 4.61 -4.56 -21.58
N ALA A 88 4.34 -5.81 -21.16
CA ALA A 88 3.69 -6.10 -19.88
C ALA A 88 4.37 -5.40 -18.69
N HIS A 89 5.71 -5.37 -18.67
CA HIS A 89 6.48 -4.66 -17.65
C HIS A 89 6.16 -3.15 -17.57
N ALA A 90 6.03 -2.48 -18.72
CA ALA A 90 5.72 -1.05 -18.77
C ALA A 90 4.27 -0.79 -18.31
N ILE A 91 3.33 -1.65 -18.73
CA ILE A 91 1.94 -1.60 -18.29
C ILE A 91 1.87 -1.78 -16.77
N TRP A 92 2.62 -2.74 -16.22
CA TRP A 92 2.73 -2.94 -14.78
C TRP A 92 3.17 -1.67 -14.04
N HIS A 93 4.22 -0.99 -14.51
CA HIS A 93 4.67 0.28 -13.92
C HIS A 93 3.58 1.36 -13.95
N LEU A 94 2.77 1.43 -15.02
CA LEU A 94 1.65 2.38 -15.10
C LEU A 94 0.58 2.09 -14.04
N PHE A 95 0.23 0.82 -13.82
CA PHE A 95 -0.71 0.42 -12.75
C PHE A 95 -0.16 0.74 -11.36
N VAL A 96 1.11 0.44 -11.11
CA VAL A 96 1.81 0.75 -9.85
C VAL A 96 1.84 2.26 -9.59
N ALA A 97 2.16 3.06 -10.62
CA ALA A 97 2.18 4.51 -10.53
C ALA A 97 0.78 5.08 -10.27
N ALA A 98 -0.25 4.60 -10.98
CA ALA A 98 -1.64 5.01 -10.74
C ALA A 98 -2.09 4.70 -9.30
N GLY A 99 -1.80 3.49 -8.80
CA GLY A 99 -2.09 3.10 -7.42
C GLY A 99 -1.39 4.03 -6.40
N ALA A 100 -0.11 4.32 -6.62
CA ALA A 100 0.66 5.24 -5.79
C ALA A 100 0.09 6.67 -5.81
N CYS A 101 -0.32 7.16 -6.99
CA CYS A 101 -0.97 8.46 -7.13
C CYS A 101 -2.28 8.54 -6.35
N VAL A 102 -3.12 7.50 -6.39
CA VAL A 102 -4.39 7.45 -5.64
C VAL A 102 -4.12 7.42 -4.13
N HIS A 103 -3.14 6.64 -3.65
CA HIS A 103 -2.74 6.64 -2.24
C HIS A 103 -2.21 8.01 -1.80
N TYR A 104 -1.36 8.63 -2.61
CA TYR A 104 -0.87 9.99 -2.34
C TYR A 104 -2.02 11.00 -2.27
N TYR A 105 -2.98 10.91 -3.19
CA TYR A 105 -4.17 11.77 -3.18
C TYR A 105 -4.99 11.59 -1.90
N ALA A 106 -5.15 10.35 -1.41
CA ALA A 106 -5.82 10.10 -0.13
C ALA A 106 -5.09 10.80 1.03
N ILE A 107 -3.76 10.67 1.10
CA ILE A 107 -2.97 11.35 2.13
C ILE A 107 -3.12 12.88 2.00
N TRP A 108 -2.98 13.42 0.80
CA TRP A 108 -3.15 14.85 0.54
C TRP A 108 -4.51 15.37 1.03
N ARG A 109 -5.59 14.69 0.65
CA ARG A 109 -6.96 15.12 0.95
C ARG A 109 -7.34 14.96 2.41
N TYR A 110 -6.97 13.85 3.05
CA TYR A 110 -7.46 13.51 4.40
C TYR A 110 -6.46 13.84 5.51
N LEU A 111 -5.18 14.03 5.18
CA LEU A 111 -4.15 14.39 6.16
C LEU A 111 -3.69 15.85 6.04
N TYR A 112 -3.55 16.38 4.83
CA TYR A 112 -2.96 17.72 4.62
C TYR A 112 -3.99 18.82 4.37
N LEU A 113 -5.12 18.53 3.74
CA LEU A 113 -6.14 19.54 3.49
C LEU A 113 -6.91 19.84 4.78
N PRO A 114 -6.88 21.08 5.32
CA PRO A 114 -7.70 21.44 6.46
C PRO A 114 -9.17 21.34 6.05
N GLY A 115 -10.00 20.69 6.88
CA GLY A 115 -11.45 20.76 6.72
C GLY A 115 -11.93 22.22 6.67
N PRO A 116 -13.07 22.52 6.01
CA PRO A 116 -13.58 23.88 5.94
C PRO A 116 -13.66 24.48 7.35
N PRO A 117 -13.27 25.76 7.54
CA PRO A 117 -13.30 26.37 8.86
C PRO A 117 -14.70 26.23 9.41
N LEU A 118 -14.81 25.65 10.62
CA LEU A 118 -16.05 25.58 11.37
C LEU A 118 -16.69 26.97 11.31
N LYS A 119 -17.88 27.07 10.68
CA LYS A 119 -18.76 28.21 10.87
C LYS A 119 -19.12 28.18 12.36
N THR A 120 -18.36 28.89 13.18
CA THR A 120 -18.78 29.34 14.49
C THR A 120 -19.98 30.25 14.24
N SER A 121 -21.19 29.66 14.24
CA SER A 121 -22.40 30.44 14.45
C SER A 121 -22.24 31.07 15.83
N ARG A 122 -22.27 32.40 15.84
CA ARG A 122 -22.48 33.20 17.05
C ARG A 122 -23.81 32.82 17.69
#